data_AF-A0A238VWH1-F1
#
_entry.id   AF-A0A238VWH1-F1
#
_cell.length_a   1.000
_cell.length_b   1.000
_cell.length_c   1.000
_cell.angle_alpha   90.00
_cell.angle_beta   90.00
_cell.angle_gamma   90.00
#
_symmetry.space_group_name_H-M   'P 1'
#
loop_
_entity.id
_entity.type
_entity.pdbx_description
1 polymer ?
#
loop_
_entity_poly.entity_id
_entity_poly.type
_entity_poly.pdbx_seq_one_letter_code
_entity_poly.pdbx_strand_id
1 'polypeptide(L)'
;MDREERIKQYLAFVEDEKACKLSENAKLIQSFTSFCETINIKVRLSDFDYQMGLGILCSYENIVLKLNEHISVDKEGLVDFQVLSELFEKKLFSEGALFAPNYILFASNYFRRGFYSGNNFAPRFIEHFWKHDFQYNDVSIALDLDRVRIDIDGPVLIEEDTWYGGKFTKEISKIKDGVSSLRPPQYLDDIELDFLFSKAYALDVYWYTYDEIKVFQALEFKQPSITININEVKYFPVRYVHAEFDMNSKVFRHFDGALQLYTEDEYFERRDNNFNTKTKGEYQVKSKSKKLFKINGDLSVEDWIKFISHFFAKNPLILEYFEGKEPDYLTPYLNAFKKSKGIK
;
A
#
# COMPACT_ATOMS: atom_id res chain seq x y z
N MET A 1 -23.13 -19.28 21.30
CA MET A 1 -21.72 -19.35 20.87
C MET A 1 -21.08 -18.01 21.16
N ASP A 2 -20.09 -17.98 22.03
CA ASP A 2 -19.37 -16.76 22.39
C ASP A 2 -18.40 -16.34 21.26
N ARG A 3 -17.91 -15.08 21.27
CA ARG A 3 -16.96 -14.57 20.28
C ARG A 3 -15.68 -15.40 20.23
N GLU A 4 -15.14 -15.80 21.38
CA GLU A 4 -13.91 -16.60 21.44
C GLU A 4 -14.10 -17.98 20.81
N GLU A 5 -15.26 -18.59 21.07
CA GLU A 5 -15.63 -19.88 20.49
C GLU A 5 -15.78 -19.80 18.96
N ARG A 6 -16.38 -18.71 18.43
CA ARG A 6 -16.44 -18.45 16.98
C ARG A 6 -15.07 -18.30 16.36
N ILE A 7 -14.17 -17.53 16.99
CA ILE A 7 -12.81 -17.33 16.50
C ILE A 7 -12.07 -18.66 16.47
N LYS A 8 -12.18 -19.46 17.53
CA LYS A 8 -11.51 -20.77 17.60
C LYS A 8 -12.01 -21.73 16.51
N GLN A 9 -13.32 -21.81 16.29
CA GLN A 9 -13.90 -22.64 15.22
C GLN A 9 -13.45 -22.18 13.84
N TYR A 10 -13.42 -20.87 13.60
CA TYR A 10 -12.94 -20.31 12.34
C TYR A 10 -11.46 -20.64 12.09
N LEU A 11 -10.60 -20.48 13.10
CA LEU A 11 -9.18 -20.84 12.97
C LEU A 11 -8.98 -22.33 12.68
N ALA A 12 -9.75 -23.21 13.34
CA ALA A 12 -9.70 -24.65 13.07
C ALA A 12 -10.13 -24.98 11.64
N PHE A 13 -11.19 -24.33 11.14
CA PHE A 13 -11.62 -24.46 9.75
C PHE A 13 -10.54 -24.01 8.76
N VAL A 14 -9.88 -22.88 9.01
CA VAL A 14 -8.81 -22.35 8.15
C VAL A 14 -7.63 -23.33 8.08
N GLU A 15 -7.21 -23.90 9.21
CA GLU A 15 -6.12 -24.89 9.24
C GLU A 15 -6.49 -26.19 8.51
N ASP A 16 -7.73 -26.66 8.64
CA ASP A 16 -8.23 -27.83 7.91
C ASP A 16 -8.30 -27.57 6.39
N GLU A 17 -8.81 -26.40 5.99
CA GLU A 17 -8.86 -25.98 4.58
C GLU A 17 -7.44 -25.91 3.99
N LYS A 18 -6.49 -25.32 4.73
CA LYS A 18 -5.07 -25.25 4.33
C LYS A 18 -4.48 -26.64 4.13
N ALA A 19 -4.65 -27.55 5.10
CA ALA A 19 -4.15 -28.91 4.99
C ALA A 19 -4.74 -29.66 3.78
N CYS A 20 -6.06 -29.51 3.57
CA CYS A 20 -6.75 -30.08 2.43
C CYS A 20 -6.20 -29.55 1.09
N LYS A 21 -6.10 -28.22 0.95
CA LYS A 21 -5.64 -27.56 -0.28
C LYS A 21 -4.20 -27.89 -0.62
N LEU A 22 -3.31 -27.97 0.38
CA LEU A 22 -1.92 -28.40 0.15
C LEU A 22 -1.85 -29.86 -0.30
N SER A 23 -2.68 -30.75 0.28
CA SER A 23 -2.76 -32.16 -0.13
C SER A 23 -3.28 -32.33 -1.56
N GLU A 24 -4.37 -31.62 -1.91
CA GLU A 24 -4.93 -31.61 -3.27
C GLU A 24 -3.90 -31.15 -4.33
N ASN A 25 -2.98 -30.26 -3.94
CA ASN A 25 -1.96 -29.67 -4.81
C ASN A 25 -0.57 -30.30 -4.64
N ALA A 26 -0.44 -31.47 -4.02
CA ALA A 26 0.87 -32.09 -3.75
C ALA A 26 1.73 -32.27 -5.02
N LYS A 27 1.11 -32.64 -6.15
CA LYS A 27 1.82 -32.79 -7.44
C LYS A 27 2.37 -31.47 -7.96
N LEU A 28 1.61 -30.38 -7.81
CA LEU A 28 2.04 -29.03 -8.18
C LEU A 28 3.22 -28.59 -7.31
N ILE A 29 3.12 -28.77 -5.99
CA ILE A 29 4.18 -28.46 -5.03
C ILE A 29 5.46 -29.23 -5.37
N GLN A 30 5.35 -30.52 -5.67
CA GLN A 30 6.51 -31.34 -6.03
C GLN A 30 7.12 -30.93 -7.38
N SER A 31 6.30 -30.57 -8.37
CA SER A 31 6.76 -30.07 -9.67
C SER A 31 7.52 -28.74 -9.50
N PHE A 32 6.98 -27.82 -8.69
CA PHE A 32 7.65 -26.56 -8.40
C PHE A 32 8.95 -26.75 -7.59
N THR A 33 8.95 -27.66 -6.63
CA THR A 33 10.16 -28.03 -5.86
C THR A 33 11.26 -28.54 -6.80
N SER A 34 10.90 -29.45 -7.72
CA SER A 34 11.85 -30.00 -8.70
C SER A 34 12.39 -28.90 -9.62
N PHE A 35 11.53 -27.97 -10.06
CA PHE A 35 11.94 -26.80 -10.82
C PHE A 35 12.95 -25.94 -10.04
N CYS A 36 12.66 -25.60 -8.79
CA CYS A 36 13.55 -24.84 -7.91
C CYS A 36 14.92 -25.52 -7.75
N GLU A 37 14.97 -26.85 -7.63
CA GLU A 37 16.22 -27.60 -7.54
C GLU A 37 17.09 -27.45 -8.79
N THR A 38 16.51 -27.36 -10.00
CA THR A 38 17.27 -27.16 -11.25
C THR A 38 18.07 -25.85 -11.28
N ILE A 39 17.64 -24.87 -10.48
CA ILE A 39 18.27 -23.54 -10.33
C ILE A 39 18.86 -23.34 -8.91
N ASN A 40 19.15 -24.44 -8.21
CA ASN A 40 19.80 -24.47 -6.89
C ASN A 40 19.02 -23.76 -5.76
N ILE A 41 17.70 -23.66 -5.86
CA ILE A 41 16.83 -23.19 -4.77
C ILE A 41 16.27 -24.42 -4.02
N LYS A 42 16.56 -24.53 -2.73
CA LYS A 42 16.13 -25.66 -1.89
C LYS A 42 14.93 -25.25 -1.04
N VAL A 43 13.74 -25.36 -1.62
CA VAL A 43 12.47 -25.17 -0.89
C VAL A 43 12.06 -26.48 -0.20
N ARG A 44 11.42 -26.36 0.97
CA ARG A 44 10.91 -27.48 1.77
C ARG A 44 9.39 -27.44 1.77
N LEU A 45 8.74 -28.54 2.14
CA LEU A 45 7.28 -28.57 2.32
C LEU A 45 6.78 -27.51 3.31
N SER A 46 7.57 -27.18 4.34
CA SER A 46 7.25 -26.13 5.31
C SER A 46 7.24 -24.71 4.72
N ASP A 47 7.83 -24.55 3.54
CA ASP A 47 7.92 -23.27 2.85
C ASP A 47 6.67 -23.03 1.96
N PHE A 48 5.77 -24.01 1.88
CA PHE A 48 4.50 -23.90 1.17
C PHE A 48 3.34 -23.63 2.11
N ASP A 49 2.42 -22.79 1.66
CA ASP A 49 1.20 -22.44 2.37
C ASP A 49 0.01 -22.35 1.42
N TYR A 50 -1.21 -22.51 1.93
CA TYR A 50 -2.42 -22.10 1.26
C TYR A 50 -3.03 -20.93 2.00
N GLN A 51 -3.29 -19.85 1.27
CA GLN A 51 -3.99 -18.71 1.82
C GLN A 51 -5.25 -18.46 1.00
N MET A 52 -6.40 -18.50 1.69
CA MET A 52 -7.69 -18.20 1.08
C MET A 52 -7.62 -16.83 0.36
N GLY A 53 -8.02 -16.83 -0.92
CA GLY A 53 -7.97 -15.65 -1.78
C GLY A 53 -6.65 -15.41 -2.53
N LEU A 54 -5.53 -15.99 -2.09
CA LEU A 54 -4.24 -15.92 -2.81
C LEU A 54 -3.80 -17.24 -3.45
N GLY A 55 -4.27 -18.39 -2.96
CA GLY A 55 -3.91 -19.70 -3.52
C GLY A 55 -2.73 -20.37 -2.83
N ILE A 56 -1.97 -21.18 -3.57
CA ILE A 56 -0.83 -21.95 -3.09
C ILE A 56 0.43 -21.10 -3.22
N LEU A 57 1.03 -20.78 -2.08
CA LEU A 57 2.16 -19.87 -1.95
C LEU A 57 3.42 -20.67 -1.62
N CYS A 58 4.56 -20.23 -2.14
CA CYS A 58 5.89 -20.66 -1.71
C CYS A 58 6.63 -19.44 -1.16
N SER A 59 7.08 -19.53 0.09
CA SER A 59 7.80 -18.45 0.79
C SER A 59 9.24 -18.86 1.04
N TYR A 60 10.18 -18.13 0.45
CA TYR A 60 11.61 -18.39 0.57
C TYR A 60 12.36 -17.07 0.35
N GLU A 61 13.43 -16.85 1.12
CA GLU A 61 14.16 -15.57 1.11
C GLU A 61 14.65 -15.21 -0.30
N ASN A 62 14.23 -14.03 -0.76
CA ASN A 62 14.50 -13.47 -2.09
C ASN A 62 14.17 -14.43 -3.25
N ILE A 63 13.18 -15.30 -3.08
CA ILE A 63 12.79 -16.28 -4.09
C ILE A 63 12.54 -15.65 -5.45
N VAL A 64 11.95 -14.44 -5.51
CA VAL A 64 11.70 -13.74 -6.78
C VAL A 64 12.99 -13.45 -7.55
N LEU A 65 14.01 -12.94 -6.86
CA LEU A 65 15.31 -12.63 -7.47
C LEU A 65 16.08 -13.90 -7.85
N LYS A 66 15.86 -14.99 -7.11
CA LYS A 66 16.48 -16.29 -7.40
C LYS A 66 15.81 -17.02 -8.58
N LEU A 67 14.51 -16.82 -8.75
CA LEU A 67 13.72 -17.42 -9.84
C LEU A 67 13.95 -16.73 -11.19
N ASN A 68 14.38 -15.46 -11.19
CA ASN A 68 14.58 -14.68 -12.40
C ASN A 68 15.77 -13.73 -12.27
N GLU A 69 16.88 -14.08 -12.93
CA GLU A 69 18.12 -13.30 -12.90
C GLU A 69 18.03 -11.94 -13.61
N HIS A 70 17.01 -11.72 -14.45
CA HIS A 70 16.76 -10.45 -15.12
C HIS A 70 16.03 -9.45 -14.23
N ILE A 71 15.51 -9.88 -13.07
CA ILE A 71 14.98 -8.96 -12.07
C ILE A 71 16.12 -8.50 -11.16
N SER A 72 16.31 -7.19 -11.08
CA SER A 72 17.16 -6.56 -10.07
C SER A 72 16.40 -5.49 -9.31
N VAL A 73 16.72 -5.33 -8.03
CA VAL A 73 16.23 -4.22 -7.21
C VAL A 73 17.25 -3.09 -7.21
N ASP A 74 16.77 -1.85 -7.27
CA ASP A 74 17.60 -0.66 -7.10
C ASP A 74 17.98 -0.44 -5.63
N LYS A 75 18.77 0.60 -5.35
CA LYS A 75 19.17 0.99 -3.99
C LYS A 75 17.99 1.33 -3.06
N GLU A 76 16.81 1.58 -3.61
CA GLU A 76 15.58 1.90 -2.88
C GLU A 76 14.68 0.66 -2.70
N GLY A 77 15.10 -0.50 -3.22
CA GLY A 77 14.35 -1.76 -3.16
C GLY A 77 13.23 -1.87 -4.20
N LEU A 78 13.27 -1.06 -5.26
CA LEU A 78 12.27 -1.06 -6.33
C LEU A 78 12.78 -1.82 -7.56
N VAL A 79 11.85 -2.38 -8.33
CA VAL A 79 12.12 -3.00 -9.63
C VAL A 79 11.56 -2.12 -10.74
N ASP A 80 12.30 -1.99 -11.83
CA ASP A 80 11.88 -1.30 -13.05
C ASP A 80 10.59 -1.91 -13.62
N PHE A 81 9.56 -1.09 -13.81
CA PHE A 81 8.25 -1.53 -14.25
C PHE A 81 8.20 -1.89 -15.74
N GLN A 82 9.08 -1.32 -16.56
CA GLN A 82 9.22 -1.71 -17.96
C GLN A 82 9.79 -3.12 -18.06
N VAL A 83 10.86 -3.43 -17.30
CA VAL A 83 11.43 -4.79 -17.23
C VAL A 83 10.36 -5.81 -16.82
N LEU A 84 9.52 -5.48 -15.83
CA LEU A 84 8.42 -6.36 -15.40
C LEU A 84 7.36 -6.56 -16.50
N SER A 85 7.05 -5.51 -17.26
CA SER A 85 6.07 -5.59 -18.36
C SER A 85 6.59 -6.36 -19.57
N GLU A 86 7.91 -6.47 -19.74
CA GLU A 86 8.55 -7.26 -20.81
C GLU A 86 8.70 -8.74 -20.43
N LEU A 87 8.99 -9.03 -19.17
CA LEU A 87 9.26 -10.40 -18.69
C LEU A 87 8.02 -11.22 -18.34
N PHE A 88 6.91 -10.57 -17.97
CA PHE A 88 5.76 -11.25 -17.40
C PHE A 88 4.45 -10.86 -18.08
N GLU A 89 3.51 -11.80 -18.09
CA GLU A 89 2.17 -11.54 -18.56
C GLU A 89 1.33 -10.84 -17.48
N LYS A 90 0.59 -9.80 -17.88
CA LYS A 90 -0.44 -9.16 -17.07
C LYS A 90 -1.80 -9.70 -17.50
N LYS A 91 -2.48 -10.43 -16.62
CA LYS A 91 -3.82 -10.98 -16.89
C LYS A 91 -4.93 -10.05 -16.43
N LEU A 92 -6.06 -10.11 -17.13
CA LEU A 92 -7.26 -9.37 -16.75
C LEU A 92 -7.73 -9.81 -15.34
N PHE A 93 -8.21 -8.84 -14.55
CA PHE A 93 -8.71 -9.04 -13.18
C PHE A 93 -7.66 -9.56 -12.17
N SER A 94 -6.37 -9.51 -12.51
CA SER A 94 -5.26 -9.95 -11.65
C SER A 94 -4.30 -8.80 -11.36
N GLU A 95 -4.83 -7.64 -10.98
CA GLU A 95 -4.05 -6.43 -10.74
C GLU A 95 -2.99 -6.65 -9.64
N GLY A 96 -1.76 -6.24 -9.94
CA GLY A 96 -0.62 -6.46 -9.04
C GLY A 96 -0.05 -7.87 -9.06
N ALA A 97 -0.55 -8.76 -9.93
CA ALA A 97 0.03 -10.06 -10.21
C ALA A 97 0.76 -10.04 -11.57
N LEU A 98 1.92 -10.69 -11.62
CA LEU A 98 2.73 -10.88 -12.83
C LEU A 98 2.94 -12.38 -13.05
N PHE A 99 2.54 -12.88 -14.21
CA PHE A 99 2.51 -14.31 -14.50
C PHE A 99 3.76 -14.74 -15.25
N ALA A 100 4.48 -15.69 -14.66
CA ALA A 100 5.46 -16.52 -15.33
C ALA A 100 4.85 -17.92 -15.63
N PRO A 101 5.52 -18.77 -16.42
CA PRO A 101 4.99 -20.10 -16.75
C PRO A 101 4.69 -21.00 -15.55
N ASN A 102 5.43 -20.82 -14.45
CA ASN A 102 5.42 -21.72 -13.30
C ASN A 102 5.26 -21.03 -11.94
N TYR A 103 5.22 -19.70 -11.91
CA TYR A 103 4.88 -18.94 -10.72
C TYR A 103 4.22 -17.60 -11.05
N ILE A 104 3.63 -16.97 -10.05
CA ILE A 104 3.07 -15.63 -10.08
C ILE A 104 3.78 -14.78 -9.04
N LEU A 105 4.26 -13.62 -9.46
CA LEU A 105 4.80 -12.58 -8.59
C LEU A 105 3.70 -11.63 -8.16
N PHE A 106 3.86 -10.99 -7.01
CA PHE A 106 2.97 -9.94 -6.54
C PHE A 106 3.69 -8.63 -6.30
N ALA A 107 2.99 -7.52 -6.51
CA ALA A 107 3.37 -6.26 -5.89
C ALA A 107 3.46 -6.42 -4.37
N SER A 108 4.29 -5.59 -3.75
CA SER A 108 4.62 -5.63 -2.33
C SER A 108 3.37 -5.73 -1.44
N ASN A 109 3.46 -6.53 -0.37
CA ASN A 109 2.38 -6.68 0.60
C ASN A 109 2.00 -5.35 1.28
N TYR A 110 2.86 -4.35 1.24
CA TYR A 110 2.59 -3.03 1.80
C TYR A 110 1.60 -2.18 1.00
N PHE A 111 1.21 -2.62 -0.19
CA PHE A 111 0.04 -2.09 -0.89
C PHE A 111 -1.28 -2.69 -0.41
N ARG A 112 -1.26 -3.72 0.44
CA ARG A 112 -2.46 -4.44 0.91
C ARG A 112 -3.12 -3.74 2.09
N ARG A 113 -4.41 -4.02 2.28
CA ARG A 113 -5.20 -3.47 3.39
C ARG A 113 -4.54 -3.80 4.73
N GLY A 114 -4.27 -2.79 5.54
CA GLY A 114 -3.62 -2.95 6.84
C GLY A 114 -2.20 -3.54 6.79
N PHE A 115 -1.56 -3.56 5.61
CA PHE A 115 -0.19 -4.06 5.40
C PHE A 115 0.00 -5.58 5.62
N TYR A 116 -1.09 -6.32 5.82
CA TYR A 116 -1.07 -7.76 6.04
C TYR A 116 -0.84 -8.52 4.72
N SER A 117 0.11 -9.45 4.72
CA SER A 117 0.35 -10.40 3.63
C SER A 117 -0.85 -11.33 3.36
N GLY A 118 -1.73 -11.45 4.36
CA GLY A 118 -3.03 -12.14 4.34
C GLY A 118 -4.09 -11.52 3.43
N ASN A 119 -4.00 -10.20 3.21
CA ASN A 119 -5.07 -9.43 2.61
C ASN A 119 -4.88 -9.26 1.09
N ASN A 120 -5.96 -8.89 0.42
CA ASN A 120 -5.87 -8.40 -0.96
C ASN A 120 -5.31 -6.97 -1.00
N PHE A 121 -4.92 -6.53 -2.19
CA PHE A 121 -4.44 -5.15 -2.41
C PHE A 121 -5.48 -4.14 -1.95
N ALA A 122 -5.02 -3.06 -1.28
CA ALA A 122 -5.90 -1.95 -0.94
C ALA A 122 -6.44 -1.34 -2.24
N PRO A 123 -7.72 -0.91 -2.27
CA PRO A 123 -8.43 -0.77 -3.53
C PRO A 123 -7.77 0.23 -4.48
N ARG A 124 -7.51 -0.27 -5.68
CA ARG A 124 -7.29 0.41 -6.95
C ARG A 124 -6.02 1.25 -7.17
N PHE A 125 -5.17 1.51 -6.18
CA PHE A 125 -3.86 2.14 -6.50
C PHE A 125 -3.10 1.27 -7.49
N ILE A 126 -2.93 0.00 -7.14
CA ILE A 126 -2.25 -0.98 -7.99
C ILE A 126 -3.00 -1.16 -9.32
N GLU A 127 -4.32 -1.21 -9.31
CA GLU A 127 -5.11 -1.28 -10.56
C GLU A 127 -4.82 -0.09 -11.49
N HIS A 128 -4.88 1.13 -10.97
CA HIS A 128 -4.62 2.32 -11.75
C HIS A 128 -3.18 2.37 -12.23
N PHE A 129 -2.23 1.96 -11.39
CA PHE A 129 -0.83 1.85 -11.76
C PHE A 129 -0.65 0.83 -12.89
N TRP A 130 -1.30 -0.33 -12.81
CA TRP A 130 -1.21 -1.40 -13.80
C TRP A 130 -1.75 -1.02 -15.17
N LYS A 131 -2.84 -0.24 -15.18
CA LYS A 131 -3.59 0.17 -16.38
C LYS A 131 -3.11 1.50 -16.95
N HIS A 132 -2.26 2.24 -16.25
CA HIS A 132 -1.77 3.52 -16.71
C HIS A 132 -0.69 3.34 -17.77
N ASP A 133 -0.73 4.19 -18.79
CA ASP A 133 0.23 4.22 -19.87
C ASP A 133 1.39 5.15 -19.50
N PHE A 134 2.47 4.58 -18.99
CA PHE A 134 3.67 5.30 -18.55
C PHE A 134 4.66 5.57 -19.68
N GLN A 135 4.18 5.74 -20.91
CA GLN A 135 5.05 6.04 -22.05
C GLN A 135 5.96 7.24 -21.71
N TYR A 136 7.28 7.03 -21.81
CA TYR A 136 8.34 7.99 -21.53
C TYR A 136 8.61 8.32 -20.05
N ASN A 137 7.98 7.63 -19.11
CA ASN A 137 8.27 7.76 -17.68
C ASN A 137 9.23 6.64 -17.23
N ASP A 138 10.16 6.99 -16.33
CA ASP A 138 10.95 6.01 -15.57
C ASP A 138 10.14 5.61 -14.33
N VAL A 139 9.65 4.37 -14.32
CA VAL A 139 8.68 3.89 -13.35
C VAL A 139 9.22 2.65 -12.66
N SER A 140 9.14 2.64 -11.33
CA SER A 140 9.57 1.49 -10.53
C SER A 140 8.57 1.17 -9.44
N ILE A 141 8.47 -0.10 -9.07
CA ILE A 141 7.52 -0.60 -8.06
C ILE A 141 8.17 -1.67 -7.17
N ALA A 142 7.76 -1.72 -5.90
CA ALA A 142 8.19 -2.74 -4.96
C ALA A 142 7.40 -4.04 -5.16
N LEU A 143 8.11 -5.17 -5.10
CA LEU A 143 7.53 -6.52 -5.17
C LEU A 143 7.54 -7.22 -3.81
N ASP A 144 6.74 -8.28 -3.69
CA ASP A 144 6.83 -9.26 -2.61
C ASP A 144 7.97 -10.26 -2.92
N LEU A 145 9.21 -9.90 -2.56
CA LEU A 145 10.42 -10.61 -3.00
C LEU A 145 10.59 -12.00 -2.40
N ASP A 146 9.97 -12.25 -1.26
CA ASP A 146 10.14 -13.47 -0.47
C ASP A 146 9.03 -14.50 -0.71
N ARG A 147 8.11 -14.22 -1.65
CA ARG A 147 6.93 -15.05 -1.86
C ARG A 147 6.44 -15.06 -3.30
N VAL A 148 6.10 -16.25 -3.79
CA VAL A 148 5.41 -16.45 -5.07
C VAL A 148 4.18 -17.31 -4.89
N ARG A 149 3.22 -17.20 -5.82
CA ARG A 149 2.11 -18.15 -5.97
C ARG A 149 2.46 -19.15 -7.07
N ILE A 150 2.09 -20.43 -6.90
CA ILE A 150 2.46 -21.50 -7.85
C ILE A 150 1.27 -22.10 -8.59
N ASP A 151 0.04 -21.92 -8.11
CA ASP A 151 -1.19 -22.37 -8.78
C ASP A 151 -1.64 -21.37 -9.84
N ILE A 152 -0.98 -21.39 -11.00
CA ILE A 152 -1.16 -20.44 -12.11
C ILE A 152 -2.61 -20.33 -12.60
N ASP A 153 -3.31 -21.47 -12.64
CA ASP A 153 -4.70 -21.59 -13.09
C ASP A 153 -5.69 -21.59 -11.91
N GLY A 154 -5.21 -21.28 -10.71
CA GLY A 154 -6.05 -21.19 -9.54
C GLY A 154 -6.99 -19.98 -9.58
N PRO A 155 -7.93 -19.89 -8.62
CA PRO A 155 -8.92 -18.81 -8.60
C PRO A 155 -8.25 -17.44 -8.45
N VAL A 156 -8.88 -16.43 -9.04
CA VAL A 156 -8.51 -15.02 -8.89
C VAL A 156 -9.57 -14.34 -8.04
N LEU A 157 -9.13 -13.52 -7.08
CA LEU A 157 -10.04 -12.75 -6.23
C LEU A 157 -10.29 -11.37 -6.87
N ILE A 158 -11.56 -11.11 -7.20
CA ILE A 158 -12.01 -9.79 -7.68
C ILE A 158 -12.57 -9.02 -6.49
N GLU A 159 -12.02 -7.84 -6.23
CA GLU A 159 -12.52 -6.92 -5.21
C GLU A 159 -13.12 -5.68 -5.89
N GLU A 160 -14.44 -5.52 -5.78
CA GLU A 160 -15.17 -4.39 -6.36
C GLU A 160 -15.34 -3.21 -5.38
N ASP A 161 -14.56 -3.18 -4.29
CA ASP A 161 -14.50 -2.03 -3.38
C ASP A 161 -14.05 -0.80 -4.18
N THR A 162 -14.92 0.21 -4.27
CA THR A 162 -14.63 1.45 -4.99
C THR A 162 -14.15 2.53 -4.04
N TRP A 163 -13.22 3.34 -4.51
CA TRP A 163 -12.77 4.57 -3.90
C TRP A 163 -12.76 5.64 -4.98
N TYR A 164 -13.14 6.86 -4.64
CA TYR A 164 -13.20 7.97 -5.61
C TYR A 164 -12.01 8.90 -5.39
N GLY A 165 -11.51 9.51 -6.46
CA GLY A 165 -10.56 10.62 -6.35
C GLY A 165 -11.29 11.93 -6.05
N GLY A 166 -10.70 12.77 -5.20
CA GLY A 166 -11.27 14.08 -4.89
C GLY A 166 -11.23 15.03 -6.09
N LYS A 167 -12.12 16.04 -6.09
CA LYS A 167 -11.98 17.20 -7.00
C LYS A 167 -10.98 18.17 -6.38
N PHE A 168 -9.94 18.56 -7.11
CA PHE A 168 -8.95 19.51 -6.62
C PHE A 168 -8.71 20.66 -7.60
N THR A 169 -8.11 21.75 -7.10
CA THR A 169 -7.66 22.82 -8.00
C THR A 169 -6.62 22.30 -8.97
N LYS A 170 -6.80 22.60 -10.25
CA LYS A 170 -5.78 22.32 -11.28
C LYS A 170 -4.62 23.32 -11.25
N GLU A 171 -4.80 24.43 -10.55
CA GLU A 171 -3.80 25.50 -10.45
C GLU A 171 -2.86 25.26 -9.27
N ILE A 172 -2.06 24.19 -9.36
CA ILE A 172 -1.10 23.79 -8.31
C ILE A 172 -0.19 24.96 -7.91
N SER A 173 0.26 25.76 -8.87
CA SER A 173 1.13 26.93 -8.64
C SER A 173 0.55 27.95 -7.65
N LYS A 174 -0.78 28.07 -7.53
CA LYS A 174 -1.44 29.02 -6.62
C LYS A 174 -1.64 28.50 -5.21
N ILE A 175 -1.37 27.23 -4.95
CA ILE A 175 -1.49 26.67 -3.60
C ILE A 175 -0.49 27.38 -2.68
N LYS A 176 -0.92 27.81 -1.50
CA LYS A 176 -0.01 28.46 -0.55
C LYS A 176 0.91 27.45 0.09
N ASP A 177 2.16 27.84 0.26
CA ASP A 177 3.12 27.09 1.05
C ASP A 177 2.67 27.04 2.52
N GLY A 178 2.92 25.92 3.18
CA GLY A 178 2.52 25.69 4.55
C GLY A 178 1.99 24.29 4.81
N VAL A 179 1.62 24.07 6.07
CA VAL A 179 1.18 22.79 6.59
C VAL A 179 -0.33 22.80 6.80
N SER A 180 -0.99 21.73 6.39
CA SER A 180 -2.39 21.41 6.70
C SER A 180 -2.44 20.08 7.44
N SER A 181 -3.07 20.05 8.61
CA SER A 181 -3.20 18.83 9.43
C SER A 181 -4.68 18.52 9.62
N LEU A 182 -5.13 17.42 9.05
CA LEU A 182 -6.50 16.92 9.15
C LEU A 182 -6.56 15.76 10.13
N ARG A 183 -7.67 15.65 10.86
CA ARG A 183 -7.92 14.61 11.86
C ARG A 183 -9.39 14.17 11.74
N PRO A 184 -9.72 12.89 11.95
CA PRO A 184 -11.12 12.48 12.06
C PRO A 184 -11.81 13.17 13.25
N PRO A 185 -13.16 13.21 13.28
CA PRO A 185 -13.89 13.79 14.40
C PRO A 185 -13.56 13.10 15.73
N GLN A 186 -13.22 13.88 16.75
CA GLN A 186 -12.72 13.39 18.05
C GLN A 186 -13.74 12.56 18.85
N TYR A 187 -15.03 12.64 18.52
CA TYR A 187 -16.08 11.89 19.20
C TYR A 187 -16.25 10.46 18.66
N LEU A 188 -15.51 10.07 17.62
CA LEU A 188 -15.55 8.72 17.09
C LEU A 188 -14.70 7.79 17.95
N ASP A 189 -15.24 6.60 18.24
CA ASP A 189 -14.49 5.53 18.90
C ASP A 189 -13.67 4.71 17.88
N ASP A 190 -12.87 3.76 18.38
CA ASP A 190 -12.00 2.93 17.53
C ASP A 190 -12.75 2.11 16.48
N ILE A 191 -13.99 1.67 16.78
CA ILE A 191 -14.79 0.85 15.86
C ILE A 191 -15.31 1.74 14.73
N GLU A 192 -15.81 2.92 15.05
CA GLU A 192 -16.31 3.89 14.07
C GLU A 192 -15.18 4.47 13.22
N LEU A 193 -14.00 4.69 13.81
CA LEU A 193 -12.79 5.12 13.09
C LEU A 193 -12.28 4.04 12.13
N ASP A 194 -12.33 2.76 12.52
CA ASP A 194 -12.02 1.66 11.61
C ASP A 194 -13.02 1.62 10.46
N PHE A 195 -14.31 1.75 10.76
CA PHE A 195 -15.39 1.69 9.79
C PHE A 195 -15.34 2.83 8.75
N LEU A 196 -15.20 4.09 9.19
CA LEU A 196 -15.27 5.25 8.29
C LEU A 196 -13.90 5.74 7.78
N PHE A 197 -12.84 5.59 8.58
CA PHE A 197 -11.53 6.20 8.32
C PHE A 197 -10.41 5.17 8.17
N SER A 198 -10.71 3.86 8.18
CA SER A 198 -9.71 2.79 8.11
C SER A 198 -8.58 3.01 9.12
N LYS A 199 -8.96 3.36 10.35
CA LYS A 199 -8.07 3.70 11.47
C LYS A 199 -7.06 4.80 11.12
N ALA A 200 -7.36 5.73 10.23
CA ALA A 200 -6.57 6.93 10.11
C ALA A 200 -6.62 7.71 11.43
N TYR A 201 -5.46 8.16 11.89
CA TYR A 201 -5.32 9.09 13.00
C TYR A 201 -5.19 10.52 12.48
N ALA A 202 -4.41 10.69 11.41
CA ALA A 202 -4.07 11.99 10.86
C ALA A 202 -3.72 11.90 9.37
N LEU A 203 -4.01 12.98 8.66
CA LEU A 203 -3.37 13.29 7.39
C LEU A 203 -2.70 14.65 7.52
N ASP A 204 -1.38 14.67 7.47
CA ASP A 204 -0.60 15.90 7.43
C ASP A 204 -0.10 16.14 6.00
N VAL A 205 -0.36 17.33 5.46
CA VAL A 205 0.03 17.76 4.13
C VAL A 205 0.93 18.99 4.24
N TYR A 206 1.99 19.02 3.45
CA TYR A 206 2.93 20.12 3.41
C TYR A 206 3.21 20.52 1.96
N TRP A 207 3.06 21.82 1.68
CA TRP A 207 3.51 22.44 0.44
C TRP A 207 4.65 23.40 0.71
N TYR A 208 5.65 23.37 -0.15
CA TYR A 208 6.66 24.42 -0.22
C TYR A 208 7.14 24.63 -1.64
N THR A 209 7.60 25.84 -1.94
CA THR A 209 8.14 26.19 -3.25
C THR A 209 9.64 26.38 -3.16
N TYR A 210 10.38 25.76 -4.07
CA TYR A 210 11.82 25.91 -4.22
C TYR A 210 12.12 26.17 -5.69
N ASP A 211 12.61 27.37 -6.00
CA ASP A 211 12.74 27.89 -7.37
C ASP A 211 11.42 27.74 -8.16
N GLU A 212 11.47 27.15 -9.35
CA GLU A 212 10.30 26.91 -10.21
C GLU A 212 9.55 25.61 -9.89
N ILE A 213 9.86 24.98 -8.76
CA ILE A 213 9.30 23.68 -8.37
C ILE A 213 8.45 23.83 -7.13
N LYS A 214 7.21 23.38 -7.23
CA LYS A 214 6.29 23.30 -6.10
C LYS A 214 6.25 21.87 -5.58
N VAL A 215 6.65 21.69 -4.33
CA VAL A 215 6.82 20.38 -3.72
C VAL A 215 5.64 20.09 -2.81
N PHE A 216 5.08 18.90 -2.98
CA PHE A 216 4.03 18.32 -2.15
C PHE A 216 4.60 17.19 -1.30
N GLN A 217 4.23 17.16 -0.02
CA GLN A 217 4.47 16.03 0.86
C GLN A 217 3.21 15.70 1.66
N ALA A 218 2.94 14.42 1.89
CA ALA A 218 1.85 13.98 2.76
C ALA A 218 2.23 12.79 3.63
N LEU A 219 1.72 12.76 4.86
CA LEU A 219 1.86 11.68 5.82
C LEU A 219 0.47 11.24 6.32
N GLU A 220 0.14 9.96 6.12
CA GLU A 220 -1.00 9.33 6.79
C GLU A 220 -0.51 8.53 7.99
N PHE A 221 -0.90 8.98 9.18
CA PHE A 221 -0.73 8.22 10.41
C PHE A 221 -1.95 7.33 10.62
N LYS A 222 -1.72 6.08 11.00
CA LYS A 222 -2.77 5.16 11.46
C LYS A 222 -2.83 5.16 12.99
N GLN A 223 -3.92 4.67 13.57
CA GLN A 223 -4.04 4.47 15.01
C GLN A 223 -2.91 3.56 15.54
N PRO A 224 -2.45 3.71 16.81
CA PRO A 224 -1.38 2.90 17.39
C PRO A 224 -1.62 1.38 17.38
N SER A 225 -2.86 0.95 17.18
CA SER A 225 -3.22 -0.46 17.00
C SER A 225 -2.75 -1.05 15.67
N ILE A 226 -2.35 -0.23 14.69
CA ILE A 226 -1.81 -0.67 13.41
C ILE A 226 -0.30 -0.69 13.48
N THR A 227 0.27 -1.90 13.39
CA THR A 227 1.72 -2.12 13.45
C THR A 227 2.12 -3.22 12.48
N ILE A 228 3.39 -3.21 12.08
CA ILE A 228 3.98 -4.26 11.25
C ILE A 228 5.28 -4.76 11.89
N ASN A 229 5.59 -6.03 11.68
CA ASN A 229 6.84 -6.63 12.14
C ASN A 229 7.78 -6.80 10.96
N ILE A 230 9.01 -6.31 11.10
CA ILE A 230 10.09 -6.49 10.12
C ILE A 230 11.31 -6.97 10.88
N ASN A 231 11.78 -8.18 10.55
CA ASN A 231 12.89 -8.84 11.25
C ASN A 231 12.70 -8.83 12.78
N GLU A 232 11.51 -9.27 13.23
CA GLU A 232 11.10 -9.33 14.65
C GLU A 232 10.98 -7.98 15.37
N VAL A 233 11.22 -6.86 14.68
CA VAL A 233 11.04 -5.51 15.23
C VAL A 233 9.67 -4.97 14.83
N LYS A 234 8.92 -4.50 15.84
CA LYS A 234 7.61 -3.87 15.68
C LYS A 234 7.77 -2.40 15.28
N TYR A 235 7.09 -2.01 14.20
CA TYR A 235 7.05 -0.64 13.68
C TYR A 235 5.62 -0.14 13.55
N PHE A 236 5.46 1.18 13.64
CA PHE A 236 4.25 1.93 13.37
C PHE A 236 4.38 2.53 11.96
N PRO A 237 3.71 1.94 10.95
CA PRO A 237 3.86 2.38 9.57
C PRO A 237 3.08 3.68 9.32
N VAL A 238 3.74 4.63 8.66
CA VAL A 238 3.14 5.87 8.18
C VAL A 238 3.29 5.90 6.66
N ARG A 239 2.18 6.04 5.93
CA ARG A 239 2.27 6.21 4.47
C ARG A 239 2.77 7.61 4.17
N TYR A 240 3.78 7.70 3.32
CA TYR A 240 4.40 8.93 2.90
C TYR A 240 4.32 9.06 1.39
N VAL A 241 4.06 10.28 0.92
CA VAL A 241 4.06 10.64 -0.49
C VAL A 241 4.89 11.91 -0.68
N HIS A 242 5.69 11.95 -1.74
CA HIS A 242 6.41 13.13 -2.20
C HIS A 242 6.14 13.36 -3.68
N ALA A 243 5.92 14.60 -4.08
CA ALA A 243 5.73 14.97 -5.48
C ALA A 243 6.32 16.33 -5.80
N GLU A 244 6.86 16.49 -7.01
CA GLU A 244 7.43 17.74 -7.51
C GLU A 244 6.67 18.21 -8.74
N PHE A 245 5.99 19.34 -8.60
CA PHE A 245 5.29 20.01 -9.69
C PHE A 245 6.18 21.08 -10.32
N ASP A 246 6.44 20.96 -11.61
CA ASP A 246 7.18 21.96 -12.35
C ASP A 246 6.23 23.07 -12.81
N MET A 247 6.47 24.30 -12.35
CA MET A 247 5.58 25.43 -12.63
C MET A 247 5.62 25.88 -14.10
N ASN A 248 6.67 25.54 -14.85
CA ASN A 248 6.80 25.88 -16.26
C ASN A 248 6.05 24.89 -17.14
N SER A 249 6.33 23.59 -16.99
CA SER A 249 5.68 22.54 -17.79
C SER A 249 4.27 22.20 -17.28
N LYS A 250 3.92 22.61 -16.05
CA LYS A 250 2.62 22.41 -15.40
C LYS A 250 2.25 20.94 -15.22
N VAL A 251 3.24 20.10 -14.99
CA VAL A 251 3.10 18.67 -14.69
C VAL A 251 3.90 18.31 -13.46
N PHE A 252 3.54 17.20 -12.82
CA PHE A 252 4.43 16.58 -11.85
C PHE A 252 5.55 15.87 -12.60
N ARG A 253 6.80 16.17 -12.28
CA ARG A 253 7.99 15.55 -12.90
C ARG A 253 8.54 14.38 -12.08
N HIS A 254 8.11 14.28 -10.84
CA HIS A 254 8.52 13.26 -9.88
C HIS A 254 7.37 13.02 -8.90
N PHE A 255 7.07 11.76 -8.65
CA PHE A 255 6.06 11.32 -7.70
C PHE A 255 6.46 9.96 -7.13
N ASP A 256 6.64 9.89 -5.82
CA ASP A 256 6.96 8.65 -5.13
C ASP A 256 6.15 8.46 -3.85
N GLY A 257 6.08 7.21 -3.43
CA GLY A 257 5.39 6.81 -2.21
C GLY A 257 6.17 5.76 -1.45
N ALA A 258 6.11 5.84 -0.12
CA ALA A 258 6.85 4.99 0.77
C ALA A 258 6.07 4.69 2.06
N LEU A 259 6.55 3.71 2.81
CA LEU A 259 6.26 3.59 4.24
C LEU A 259 7.43 4.16 5.04
N GLN A 260 7.13 5.12 5.91
CA GLN A 260 8.03 5.51 6.98
C GLN A 260 7.76 4.60 8.18
N LEU A 261 8.82 3.94 8.64
CA LEU A 261 8.76 2.96 9.73
C LEU A 261 9.31 3.62 10.98
N TYR A 262 8.42 3.85 11.93
CA TYR A 262 8.75 4.44 13.22
C TYR A 262 8.73 3.37 14.30
N THR A 263 9.71 3.42 15.20
CA THR A 263 9.57 2.80 16.52
C THR A 263 8.45 3.48 17.31
N GLU A 264 8.07 2.92 18.46
CA GLU A 264 6.99 3.48 19.28
C GLU A 264 7.27 4.93 19.70
N ASP A 265 8.46 5.18 20.25
CA ASP A 265 8.87 6.50 20.71
C ASP A 265 8.90 7.52 19.56
N GLU A 266 9.49 7.14 18.44
CA GLU A 266 9.56 7.97 17.24
C GLU A 266 8.17 8.26 16.67
N TYR A 267 7.26 7.29 16.71
CA TYR A 267 5.90 7.44 16.22
C TYR A 267 5.14 8.46 17.04
N PHE A 268 5.16 8.34 18.37
CA PHE A 268 4.49 9.30 19.25
C PHE A 268 5.14 10.69 19.16
N GLU A 269 6.48 10.78 19.10
CA GLU A 269 7.16 12.06 18.87
C GLU A 269 6.71 12.68 17.55
N ARG A 270 6.71 11.92 16.44
CA ARG A 270 6.39 12.46 15.12
C ARG A 270 4.92 12.81 14.95
N ARG A 271 4.02 12.02 15.55
CA ARG A 271 2.57 12.20 15.50
C ARG A 271 2.12 13.43 16.28
N ASP A 272 2.73 13.68 17.42
CA ASP A 272 2.35 14.76 18.34
C ASP A 272 3.05 16.09 17.97
N ASN A 273 4.03 16.05 17.06
CA ASN A 273 4.69 17.21 16.47
C ASN A 273 4.24 17.45 15.01
N ASN A 274 3.54 18.55 14.74
CA ASN A 274 3.19 18.95 13.36
C ASN A 274 4.47 19.19 12.53
N PHE A 275 4.39 19.12 11.18
CA PHE A 275 5.50 19.45 10.27
C PHE A 275 6.21 20.79 10.59
N ASN A 276 5.52 21.73 11.27
CA ASN A 276 6.01 23.07 11.60
C ASN A 276 6.86 23.19 12.88
N THR A 277 6.95 22.17 13.73
CA THR A 277 7.86 22.22 14.88
C THR A 277 9.21 21.64 14.46
N LYS A 278 10.06 22.46 13.82
CA LYS A 278 11.53 22.52 14.03
C LYS A 278 12.23 23.24 12.86
N THR A 279 13.04 24.21 13.26
CA THR A 279 14.08 24.92 12.50
C THR A 279 14.97 23.93 11.75
N LYS A 280 15.43 24.30 10.54
CA LYS A 280 16.49 23.57 9.80
C LYS A 280 17.61 23.14 10.77
N GLY A 281 17.84 21.85 10.95
CA GLY A 281 19.10 21.33 11.47
C GLY A 281 19.06 20.23 12.54
N GLU A 282 18.02 20.11 13.37
CA GLU A 282 18.09 19.21 14.53
C GLU A 282 16.83 18.36 14.69
N TYR A 283 17.03 17.03 14.63
CA TYR A 283 16.03 15.96 14.76
C TYR A 283 15.02 15.85 13.62
N GLN A 284 15.52 15.64 12.38
CA GLN A 284 14.79 14.74 11.49
C GLN A 284 14.93 13.35 12.10
N VAL A 285 13.87 12.83 12.72
CA VAL A 285 13.78 11.40 12.96
C VAL A 285 13.92 10.73 11.60
N LYS A 286 15.13 10.24 11.30
CA LYS A 286 15.42 9.51 10.07
C LYS A 286 14.78 8.15 10.23
N SER A 287 13.47 8.09 9.98
CA SER A 287 12.77 6.82 9.96
C SER A 287 13.34 5.94 8.87
N LYS A 288 13.41 4.65 9.15
CA LYS A 288 13.67 3.67 8.11
C LYS A 288 12.54 3.78 7.10
N SER A 289 12.83 4.17 5.87
CA SER A 289 11.83 4.28 4.82
C SER A 289 11.92 3.08 3.89
N LYS A 290 10.77 2.52 3.52
CA LYS A 290 10.66 1.53 2.45
C LYS A 290 9.86 2.14 1.31
N LYS A 291 10.54 2.48 0.21
CA LYS A 291 9.88 2.99 -0.98
C LYS A 291 9.00 1.89 -1.58
N LEU A 292 7.85 2.28 -2.10
CA LEU A 292 6.86 1.37 -2.66
C LEU A 292 6.69 1.57 -4.16
N PHE A 293 6.73 2.81 -4.63
CA PHE A 293 6.72 3.13 -6.05
C PHE A 293 7.46 4.44 -6.31
N LYS A 294 7.86 4.65 -7.55
CA LYS A 294 8.47 5.87 -8.06
C LYS A 294 8.02 6.07 -9.50
N ILE A 295 7.59 7.28 -9.83
CA ILE A 295 7.22 7.72 -11.17
C ILE A 295 8.04 8.99 -11.44
N ASN A 296 9.02 8.88 -12.34
CA ASN A 296 9.81 9.98 -12.85
C ASN A 296 9.36 10.30 -14.28
N GLY A 297 9.21 11.57 -14.61
CA GLY A 297 8.66 12.02 -15.89
C GLY A 297 7.29 12.67 -15.73
N ASP A 298 6.70 13.05 -16.85
CA ASP A 298 5.51 13.89 -16.87
C ASP A 298 4.28 13.12 -16.37
N LEU A 299 3.66 13.63 -15.31
CA LEU A 299 2.42 13.13 -14.73
C LEU A 299 1.42 14.28 -14.63
N SER A 300 0.23 14.09 -15.22
CA SER A 300 -0.82 15.11 -15.17
C SER A 300 -1.29 15.36 -13.74
N VAL A 301 -1.87 16.54 -13.49
CA VAL A 301 -2.45 16.85 -12.17
C VAL A 301 -3.58 15.88 -11.84
N GLU A 302 -4.39 15.51 -12.84
CA GLU A 302 -5.47 14.55 -12.71
C GLU A 302 -4.98 13.16 -12.30
N ASP A 303 -3.94 12.66 -12.96
CA ASP A 303 -3.35 11.36 -12.64
C ASP A 303 -2.69 11.38 -11.26
N TRP A 304 -1.99 12.46 -10.93
CA TRP A 304 -1.43 12.63 -9.59
C TRP A 304 -2.52 12.60 -8.51
N ILE A 305 -3.62 13.37 -8.64
CA ILE A 305 -4.76 13.37 -7.70
C ILE A 305 -5.35 11.96 -7.57
N LYS A 306 -5.49 11.25 -8.69
CA LYS A 306 -6.02 9.90 -8.71
C LYS A 306 -5.08 8.96 -7.94
N PHE A 307 -3.81 8.93 -8.28
CA PHE A 307 -2.83 8.06 -7.63
C PHE A 307 -2.73 8.32 -6.12
N ILE A 308 -2.58 9.57 -5.69
CA ILE A 308 -2.48 9.89 -4.28
C ILE A 308 -3.77 9.55 -3.51
N SER A 309 -4.95 9.83 -4.08
CA SER A 309 -6.24 9.49 -3.48
C SER A 309 -6.39 7.99 -3.26
N HIS A 310 -5.91 7.18 -4.21
CA HIS A 310 -5.93 5.71 -4.11
C HIS A 310 -4.81 5.14 -3.25
N PHE A 311 -3.66 5.82 -3.16
CA PHE A 311 -2.59 5.41 -2.25
C PHE A 311 -3.01 5.55 -0.77
N PHE A 312 -3.77 6.61 -0.46
CA PHE A 312 -4.44 6.80 0.82
C PHE A 312 -5.88 6.24 0.84
N ALA A 313 -6.17 5.19 0.06
CA ALA A 313 -7.51 4.63 -0.03
C ALA A 313 -8.11 4.30 1.35
N LYS A 314 -9.42 4.54 1.47
CA LYS A 314 -10.22 4.39 2.70
C LYS A 314 -9.90 5.38 3.81
N ASN A 315 -9.10 6.41 3.54
CA ASN A 315 -8.93 7.56 4.42
C ASN A 315 -9.62 8.79 3.81
N PRO A 316 -10.83 9.14 4.27
CA PRO A 316 -11.59 10.27 3.73
C PRO A 316 -10.87 11.63 3.85
N LEU A 317 -9.88 11.76 4.73
CA LEU A 317 -9.16 13.02 4.94
C LEU A 317 -8.43 13.49 3.66
N ILE A 318 -8.02 12.57 2.77
CA ILE A 318 -7.41 12.98 1.49
C ILE A 318 -8.42 13.64 0.57
N LEU A 319 -9.68 13.18 0.62
CA LEU A 319 -10.78 13.77 -0.15
C LEU A 319 -11.19 15.10 0.46
N GLU A 320 -11.27 15.17 1.80
CA GLU A 320 -11.52 16.42 2.52
C GLU A 320 -10.46 17.48 2.19
N TYR A 321 -9.20 17.07 2.13
CA TYR A 321 -8.09 17.94 1.75
C TYR A 321 -8.27 18.52 0.35
N PHE A 322 -8.62 17.68 -0.63
CA PHE A 322 -8.80 18.13 -2.01
C PHE A 322 -10.08 18.96 -2.21
N GLU A 323 -11.18 18.56 -1.59
CA GLU A 323 -12.47 19.22 -1.81
C GLU A 323 -12.69 20.44 -0.91
N GLY A 324 -11.86 20.60 0.14
CA GLY A 324 -11.99 21.67 1.12
C GLY A 324 -13.21 21.54 2.04
N LYS A 325 -13.87 20.37 2.03
CA LYS A 325 -15.03 20.04 2.86
C LYS A 325 -15.07 18.54 3.14
N GLU A 326 -15.72 18.16 4.23
CA GLU A 326 -15.98 16.76 4.54
C GLU A 326 -16.72 16.07 3.36
N PRO A 327 -16.33 14.84 2.97
CA PRO A 327 -17.00 14.12 1.90
C PRO A 327 -18.48 13.88 2.18
N ASP A 328 -19.34 14.21 1.21
CA ASP A 328 -20.80 14.18 1.38
C ASP A 328 -21.33 12.80 1.80
N TYR A 329 -20.67 11.72 1.38
CA TYR A 329 -21.06 10.35 1.73
C TYR A 329 -20.88 10.01 3.22
N LEU A 330 -20.05 10.76 3.96
CA LEU A 330 -19.86 10.56 5.40
C LEU A 330 -20.99 11.16 6.24
N THR A 331 -21.66 12.20 5.72
CA THR A 331 -22.64 13.01 6.46
C THR A 331 -23.72 12.16 7.16
N PRO A 332 -24.37 11.16 6.50
CA PRO A 332 -25.39 10.35 7.14
C PRO A 332 -24.87 9.56 8.35
N TYR A 333 -23.66 8.98 8.24
CA TYR A 333 -23.05 8.18 9.29
C TYR A 333 -22.61 9.05 10.48
N LEU A 334 -21.96 10.17 10.19
CA LEU A 334 -21.49 11.08 11.23
C LEU A 334 -22.64 11.71 12.00
N ASN A 335 -23.74 12.05 11.32
CA ASN A 335 -24.96 12.53 11.97
C ASN A 335 -25.60 11.44 12.86
N ALA A 336 -25.61 10.18 12.40
CA ALA A 336 -26.11 9.06 13.20
C ALA A 336 -25.27 8.85 14.47
N PHE A 337 -23.93 8.91 14.37
CA PHE A 337 -23.03 8.78 15.52
C PHE A 337 -23.09 9.98 16.48
N LYS A 338 -23.24 11.21 15.97
CA LYS A 338 -23.50 12.39 16.82
C LYS A 338 -24.80 12.21 17.61
N LYS A 339 -25.86 11.78 16.93
CA LYS A 339 -27.18 11.55 17.56
C LYS A 339 -27.13 10.45 18.62
N SER A 340 -26.47 9.32 18.37
CA SER A 340 -26.35 8.23 19.35
C SER A 340 -25.57 8.65 20.60
N LYS A 341 -24.66 9.62 20.46
CA LYS A 341 -23.85 10.18 21.56
C LYS A 341 -24.40 11.46 22.16
N GLY A 342 -25.56 11.95 21.72
CA GLY A 342 -26.17 13.19 22.21
C GLY A 342 -25.36 14.46 21.88
N ILE A 343 -24.49 14.40 20.86
CA ILE A 343 -23.69 15.54 20.38
C ILE A 343 -24.56 16.36 19.43
N LYS A 344 -24.60 17.69 19.63
CA LYS A 344 -25.36 18.62 18.79
C LYS A 344 -24.64 18.96 17.49
#